data_AF-A0A482UUL2-F1
#
_entry.id   AF-A0A482UUL2-F1
#
_cell.length_a   1.000
_cell.length_b   1.000
_cell.length_c   1.000
_cell.angle_alpha   90.00
_cell.angle_beta   90.00
_cell.angle_gamma   90.00
#
_symmetry.space_group_name_H-M   'P 1'
#
loop_
_entity.id
_entity.type
_entity.pdbx_description
1 polymer ?
#
loop_
_entity_poly.entity_id
_entity_poly.type
_entity_poly.pdbx_seq_one_letter_code
_entity_poly.pdbx_strand_id
1 'polypeptide(L)'
;MKFSRIDVALRNSSRIQPIGRQGIPTHIMRVLRYFALLLVALVLGLVCAQEEGQKERRQVVVRIVHVPPHCQSPDVRRSKKGDHMLVQFTGVILNTTDKVSEGQVFDTTRDTSHPYRFQLGYSGVMRGWEEA
;
A
#
# COMPACT_ATOMS: atom_id res chain seq x y z
N MET A 1 -29.98 64.82 76.22
CA MET A 1 -31.19 65.03 75.39
C MET A 1 -31.50 63.74 74.63
N LYS A 2 -32.78 63.38 74.58
CA LYS A 2 -33.36 62.13 74.07
C LYS A 2 -33.72 62.32 72.58
N PHE A 3 -33.30 61.43 71.68
CA PHE A 3 -33.90 61.20 70.35
C PHE A 3 -33.51 59.77 69.95
N SER A 4 -34.39 58.78 70.14
CA SER A 4 -35.52 58.33 69.29
C SER A 4 -35.08 57.44 68.12
N ARG A 5 -35.68 56.25 68.09
CA ARG A 5 -35.46 55.15 67.15
C ARG A 5 -35.79 55.53 65.71
N ILE A 6 -35.08 54.93 64.77
CA ILE A 6 -35.62 54.55 63.46
C ILE A 6 -35.21 53.10 63.19
N ASP A 7 -36.20 52.22 63.19
CA ASP A 7 -36.13 50.86 62.67
C ASP A 7 -36.14 50.92 61.14
N VAL A 8 -35.09 50.39 60.50
CA VAL A 8 -35.09 50.14 59.04
C VAL A 8 -35.01 48.63 58.82
N ALA A 9 -36.13 48.09 58.36
CA ALA A 9 -36.31 46.68 58.03
C ALA A 9 -35.40 46.28 56.86
N LEU A 10 -34.44 45.37 57.12
CA LEU A 10 -33.67 44.69 56.09
C LEU A 10 -34.56 43.64 55.40
N ARG A 11 -35.16 44.02 54.27
CA ARG A 11 -35.96 43.13 53.43
C ARG A 11 -35.05 42.42 52.41
N ASN A 12 -34.99 41.10 52.57
CA ASN A 12 -34.89 40.07 51.54
C ASN A 12 -33.59 39.99 50.71
N SER A 13 -32.64 39.20 51.22
CA SER A 13 -31.47 38.71 50.51
C SER A 13 -31.88 37.64 49.48
N SER A 14 -31.74 37.97 48.20
CA SER A 14 -31.76 37.03 47.08
C SER A 14 -30.60 36.03 47.20
N ARG A 15 -30.88 34.91 47.88
CA ARG A 15 -29.94 33.79 48.02
C ARG A 15 -29.92 32.98 46.72
N ILE A 16 -29.00 33.32 45.82
CA ILE A 16 -28.54 32.42 44.76
C ILE A 16 -27.89 31.22 45.46
N GLN A 17 -28.45 30.02 45.29
CA GLN A 17 -27.80 28.81 45.77
C GLN A 17 -26.65 28.42 44.83
N PRO A 18 -25.47 28.05 45.35
CA PRO A 18 -24.41 27.51 44.52
C PRO A 18 -24.81 26.13 44.00
N ILE A 19 -24.72 25.94 42.68
CA ILE A 19 -24.86 24.63 42.04
C ILE A 19 -23.77 23.72 42.61
N GLY A 20 -24.20 22.78 43.45
CA GLY A 20 -23.33 21.78 44.05
C GLY A 20 -22.62 20.98 42.96
N ARG A 21 -21.29 21.04 42.99
CA ARG A 21 -20.39 20.23 42.17
C ARG A 21 -20.51 18.77 42.62
N GLN A 22 -21.53 18.08 42.13
CA GLN A 22 -21.70 16.63 42.31
C GLN A 22 -20.53 15.95 41.60
N GLY A 23 -19.54 15.48 42.37
CA GLY A 23 -18.40 14.75 41.85
C GLY A 23 -18.87 13.51 41.11
N ILE A 24 -18.41 13.33 39.88
CA ILE A 24 -18.73 12.16 39.07
C ILE A 24 -18.29 10.92 39.86
N PRO A 25 -19.21 9.98 40.18
CA PRO A 25 -18.88 8.81 40.97
C PRO A 25 -17.79 8.00 40.27
N THR A 26 -16.81 7.56 41.05
CA THR A 26 -15.56 6.93 40.60
C THR A 26 -15.79 5.72 39.67
N HIS A 27 -16.93 5.04 39.79
CA HIS A 27 -17.35 3.95 38.92
C HIS A 27 -17.62 4.40 37.47
N ILE A 28 -18.26 5.55 37.27
CA ILE A 28 -18.53 6.11 35.93
C ILE A 28 -17.21 6.46 35.23
N MET A 29 -16.25 6.98 35.99
CA MET A 29 -14.92 7.32 35.48
C MET A 29 -14.11 6.06 35.08
N ARG A 30 -14.30 4.95 35.79
CA ARG A 30 -13.71 3.64 35.42
C ARG A 30 -14.33 3.11 34.14
N VAL A 31 -15.66 3.13 34.01
CA VAL A 31 -16.38 2.68 32.80
C VAL A 31 -15.98 3.51 31.57
N LEU A 32 -15.92 4.84 31.70
CA LEU A 32 -15.43 5.73 30.63
C LEU A 32 -13.98 5.43 30.22
N ARG A 33 -13.10 5.12 31.19
CA ARG A 33 -11.71 4.71 30.89
C ARG A 33 -11.65 3.39 30.15
N TYR A 34 -12.41 2.37 30.57
CA TYR A 34 -12.45 1.10 29.86
C TYR A 34 -13.03 1.24 28.45
N PHE A 35 -14.08 2.06 28.29
CA PHE A 35 -14.65 2.33 26.98
C PHE A 35 -13.67 3.07 26.05
N ALA A 36 -12.94 4.07 26.57
CA ALA A 36 -11.90 4.76 25.82
C ALA A 36 -10.76 3.81 25.43
N LEU A 37 -10.30 2.93 26.33
CA LEU A 37 -9.28 1.93 26.03
C LEU A 37 -9.77 0.92 24.97
N LEU A 38 -11.04 0.53 25.02
CA LEU A 38 -11.64 -0.39 24.05
C LEU A 38 -11.79 0.27 22.68
N LEU A 39 -12.15 1.56 22.63
CA LEU A 39 -12.15 2.35 21.39
C LEU A 39 -10.75 2.48 20.80
N VAL A 40 -9.73 2.75 21.62
CA VAL A 40 -8.33 2.84 21.17
C VAL A 40 -7.85 1.49 20.63
N ALA A 41 -8.16 0.38 21.31
CA ALA A 41 -7.83 -0.96 20.85
C ALA A 41 -8.54 -1.32 19.53
N LEU A 42 -9.81 -0.92 19.38
CA LEU A 42 -10.58 -1.11 18.15
C LEU A 42 -9.98 -0.33 16.98
N VAL A 43 -9.61 0.94 17.20
CA VAL A 43 -8.96 1.79 16.19
C VAL A 43 -7.58 1.24 15.80
N LEU A 44 -6.78 0.80 16.77
CA LEU A 44 -5.49 0.16 16.51
C LEU A 44 -5.64 -1.14 15.70
N GLY A 45 -6.62 -1.97 16.03
CA GLY A 45 -6.91 -3.20 15.29
C GLY A 45 -7.32 -2.94 13.84
N LEU A 46 -8.13 -1.91 13.59
CA LEU A 46 -8.54 -1.50 12.24
C LEU A 46 -7.36 -0.98 11.41
N VAL A 47 -6.42 -0.23 12.02
CA VAL A 47 -5.22 0.27 11.31
C VAL A 47 -4.29 -0.87 10.91
N CYS A 48 -4.11 -1.88 11.78
CA CYS A 48 -3.27 -3.04 11.46
C CYS A 48 -3.85 -3.96 10.38
N ALA A 49 -5.16 -3.91 10.12
CA ALA A 49 -5.81 -4.75 9.12
C ALA A 49 -5.62 -4.26 7.67
N GLN A 50 -5.03 -3.07 7.47
CA GLN A 50 -5.00 -2.42 6.16
C GLN A 50 -3.72 -2.65 5.33
N GLU A 51 -2.76 -3.44 5.81
CA GLU A 51 -1.55 -3.76 5.04
C GLU A 51 -1.67 -5.09 4.27
N GLU A 52 -2.68 -5.20 3.41
CA GLU A 52 -2.57 -6.10 2.26
C GLU A 52 -1.99 -5.31 1.09
N GLY A 53 -0.66 -5.26 1.04
CA GLY A 53 0.07 -4.71 -0.09
C GLY A 53 -0.28 -5.47 -1.36
N GLN A 54 -1.17 -4.90 -2.17
CA GLN A 54 -1.62 -5.46 -3.44
C GLN A 54 -0.44 -5.45 -4.42
N LYS A 55 0.26 -6.60 -4.51
CA LYS A 55 1.33 -6.85 -5.49
C LYS A 55 0.71 -6.95 -6.88
N GLU A 56 0.50 -5.81 -7.52
CA GLU A 56 -0.02 -5.72 -8.88
C GLU A 56 0.87 -6.55 -9.82
N ARG A 57 0.26 -7.53 -10.50
CA ARG A 57 0.96 -8.44 -11.40
C ARG A 57 1.27 -7.65 -12.68
N ARG A 58 2.48 -7.12 -12.79
CA ARG A 58 2.95 -6.44 -14.01
C ARG A 58 2.80 -7.40 -15.20
N GLN A 59 1.96 -7.05 -16.16
CA GLN A 59 1.69 -7.86 -17.34
C GLN A 59 2.84 -7.72 -18.35
N VAL A 60 3.30 -8.85 -18.89
CA VAL A 60 4.27 -8.86 -19.99
C VAL A 60 3.55 -8.53 -21.29
N VAL A 61 4.02 -7.52 -22.01
CA VAL A 61 3.48 -7.13 -23.32
C VAL A 61 4.41 -7.66 -24.41
N VAL A 62 3.90 -8.57 -25.23
CA VAL A 62 4.66 -9.16 -26.33
C VAL A 62 4.21 -8.54 -27.64
N ARG A 63 5.17 -7.99 -28.40
CA ARG A 63 4.94 -7.50 -29.76
C ARG A 63 5.82 -8.27 -30.74
N ILE A 64 5.19 -8.96 -31.68
CA ILE A 64 5.89 -9.69 -32.73
C ILE A 64 6.25 -8.69 -33.85
N VAL A 65 7.54 -8.47 -34.06
CA VAL A 65 8.05 -7.52 -35.08
C VAL A 65 8.18 -8.18 -36.45
N HIS A 66 8.64 -9.44 -36.49
CA HIS A 66 8.88 -10.18 -37.71
C HIS A 66 8.61 -11.67 -37.49
N VAL A 67 7.91 -12.30 -38.45
CA VAL A 67 7.68 -13.76 -38.49
C VAL A 67 8.18 -14.27 -39.84
N PRO A 68 9.12 -15.23 -39.86
CA PRO A 68 9.58 -15.83 -41.11
C PRO A 68 8.42 -16.48 -41.89
N PRO A 69 8.43 -16.43 -43.24
CA PRO A 69 7.31 -16.94 -44.05
C PRO A 69 6.98 -18.41 -43.79
N HIS A 70 8.00 -19.23 -43.54
CA HIS A 70 7.82 -20.66 -43.27
C HIS A 70 7.11 -20.94 -41.94
N CYS A 71 7.13 -20.00 -40.99
CA CYS A 71 6.45 -20.14 -39.69
C CYS A 71 4.98 -19.73 -39.71
N GLN A 72 4.47 -19.24 -40.85
CA GLN A 72 3.06 -18.82 -41.01
C GLN A 72 2.14 -20.01 -41.34
N SER A 73 2.71 -21.15 -41.71
CA SER A 73 1.95 -22.38 -41.96
C SER A 73 1.36 -22.95 -40.66
N PRO A 74 0.14 -23.51 -40.69
CA PRO A 74 -0.48 -24.14 -39.52
C PRO A 74 0.31 -25.36 -39.00
N ASP A 75 1.13 -25.99 -39.85
CA ASP A 75 1.86 -27.22 -39.52
C ASP A 75 3.22 -26.99 -38.83
N VAL A 76 3.52 -25.74 -38.44
CA VAL A 76 4.81 -25.36 -37.86
C VAL A 76 4.91 -25.77 -36.39
N ARG A 77 5.99 -26.46 -36.05
CA ARG A 77 6.35 -26.74 -34.65
C ARG A 77 6.66 -25.44 -33.91
N ARG A 78 5.91 -25.19 -32.85
CA ARG A 78 6.18 -24.10 -31.88
C ARG A 78 7.05 -24.58 -30.73
N SER A 79 7.79 -23.66 -30.13
CA SER A 79 8.58 -23.92 -28.93
C SER A 79 7.68 -24.38 -27.79
N LYS A 80 8.15 -25.37 -27.02
CA LYS A 80 7.44 -25.91 -25.86
C LYS A 80 8.38 -26.12 -24.68
N LYS A 81 7.81 -26.26 -23.48
CA LYS A 81 8.57 -26.60 -22.27
C LYS A 81 9.47 -27.82 -22.51
N GLY A 82 10.74 -27.71 -22.11
CA GLY A 82 11.77 -28.72 -22.34
C GLY A 82 12.70 -28.43 -23.51
N ASP A 83 12.28 -27.60 -24.46
CA ASP A 83 13.11 -27.26 -25.62
C ASP A 83 14.31 -26.39 -25.19
N HIS A 84 15.46 -26.64 -25.83
CA HIS A 84 16.65 -25.82 -25.67
C HIS A 84 16.65 -24.74 -26.74
N MET A 85 16.64 -23.49 -26.28
CA MET A 85 16.56 -22.30 -27.12
C MET A 85 17.95 -21.67 -27.22
N LEU A 86 18.31 -21.22 -28.42
CA LEU A 86 19.45 -20.32 -28.66
C LEU A 86 18.90 -19.03 -29.22
N VAL A 87 19.15 -17.92 -28.54
CA VAL A 87 18.62 -16.61 -28.93
C VAL A 87 19.68 -15.54 -28.93
N GLN A 88 19.49 -14.54 -29.78
CA GLN A 88 20.15 -13.26 -29.64
C GLN A 88 19.17 -12.30 -28.98
N PHE A 89 19.63 -11.53 -27.99
CA PHE A 89 18.80 -10.57 -27.28
C PHE A 89 19.56 -9.28 -26.95
N THR A 90 18.78 -8.24 -26.66
CA THR A 90 19.26 -6.98 -26.11
C THR A 90 18.26 -6.53 -25.05
N GLY A 91 18.72 -6.36 -23.82
CA GLY A 91 17.95 -5.86 -22.69
C GLY A 91 18.13 -4.35 -22.55
N VAL A 92 17.02 -3.61 -22.50
CA VAL A 92 17.00 -2.15 -22.32
C VAL A 92 16.19 -1.78 -21.09
N ILE A 93 16.63 -0.73 -20.41
CA ILE A 93 15.93 -0.16 -19.26
C ILE A 93 14.84 0.78 -19.77
N LEU A 94 13.57 0.54 -19.45
CA LEU A 94 12.45 1.35 -19.96
C LEU A 94 11.82 2.29 -18.94
N ASN A 95 12.04 2.07 -17.64
CA ASN A 95 11.44 2.90 -16.60
C ASN A 95 12.36 2.92 -15.39
N THR A 96 12.84 4.12 -15.07
CA THR A 96 13.64 4.39 -13.88
C THR A 96 13.20 5.70 -13.26
N THR A 97 13.48 5.86 -11.97
CA THR A 97 13.39 7.16 -11.30
C THR A 97 14.38 8.17 -11.88
N ASP A 98 15.48 7.68 -12.45
CA ASP A 98 16.59 8.46 -12.97
C ASP A 98 16.60 8.41 -14.51
N LYS A 99 15.96 9.41 -15.16
CA LYS A 99 15.82 9.51 -16.63
C LYS A 99 17.10 9.28 -17.44
N VAL A 100 18.27 9.51 -16.84
CA VAL A 100 19.58 9.30 -17.47
C VAL A 100 19.80 7.85 -17.89
N SER A 101 19.23 6.90 -17.14
CA SER A 101 19.37 5.46 -17.38
C SER A 101 18.26 4.87 -18.28
N GLU A 102 17.22 5.65 -18.57
CA GLU A 102 16.12 5.22 -19.43
C GLU A 102 16.62 5.07 -20.88
N GLY A 103 16.28 3.96 -21.51
CA GLY A 103 16.76 3.55 -22.84
C GLY A 103 18.15 2.90 -22.84
N GLN A 104 18.87 2.88 -21.72
CA GLN A 104 20.21 2.29 -21.68
C GLN A 104 20.14 0.76 -21.84
N VAL A 105 21.05 0.21 -22.67
CA VAL A 105 21.26 -1.24 -22.77
C VAL A 105 21.98 -1.73 -21.53
N PHE A 106 21.43 -2.72 -20.83
CA PHE A 106 22.07 -3.33 -19.66
C PHE A 106 22.72 -4.68 -19.96
N ASP A 107 22.26 -5.39 -20.99
CA ASP A 107 22.83 -6.67 -21.44
C ASP A 107 22.54 -6.92 -22.92
N THR A 108 23.44 -7.54 -23.66
CA THR A 108 23.29 -7.83 -25.09
C THR A 108 24.22 -8.95 -25.55
N THR A 109 23.69 -9.88 -26.34
CA THR A 109 24.49 -10.92 -27.01
C THR A 109 24.99 -10.48 -28.38
N ARG A 110 24.56 -9.30 -28.85
CA ARG A 110 24.93 -8.80 -30.18
C ARG A 110 26.43 -8.52 -30.27
N ASP A 111 27.03 -8.08 -29.18
CA ASP A 111 28.43 -7.66 -29.15
C ASP A 111 29.39 -8.84 -28.95
N THR A 112 28.94 -9.88 -28.26
CA THR A 112 29.77 -11.05 -27.92
C THR A 112 29.77 -12.12 -29.01
N SER A 113 28.95 -11.99 -30.07
CA SER A 113 28.76 -12.96 -31.16
C SER A 113 28.32 -14.39 -30.74
N HIS A 114 28.13 -14.63 -29.43
CA HIS A 114 27.71 -15.91 -28.89
C HIS A 114 26.22 -15.82 -28.50
N PRO A 115 25.35 -16.67 -29.07
CA PRO A 115 23.94 -16.69 -28.67
C PRO A 115 23.78 -17.21 -27.24
N TYR A 116 22.77 -16.70 -26.55
CA TYR A 116 22.42 -17.18 -25.21
C TYR A 116 21.62 -18.48 -25.31
N ARG A 117 22.00 -19.48 -24.53
CA ARG A 117 21.36 -20.79 -24.48
C ARG A 117 20.61 -20.98 -23.17
N PHE A 118 19.35 -21.37 -23.26
CA PHE A 118 18.55 -21.73 -22.08
C PHE A 118 17.55 -22.85 -22.40
N GLN A 119 16.97 -23.45 -21.35
CA GLN A 119 15.91 -24.45 -21.48
C GLN A 119 14.57 -23.85 -21.07
N LEU A 120 13.56 -23.94 -21.93
CA LEU A 120 12.24 -23.35 -21.69
C LEU A 120 11.47 -24.12 -20.62
N GLY A 121 10.92 -23.41 -19.62
CA GLY A 121 10.04 -23.92 -18.57
C GLY A 121 10.74 -24.45 -17.32
N TYR A 122 12.01 -24.07 -17.10
CA TYR A 122 12.83 -24.49 -15.95
C TYR A 122 13.23 -23.34 -15.01
N SER A 123 12.67 -22.14 -15.19
CA SER A 123 12.90 -20.96 -14.33
C SER A 123 14.38 -20.54 -14.22
N GLY A 124 15.20 -20.89 -15.21
CA GLY A 124 16.61 -20.49 -15.30
C GLY A 124 16.84 -19.11 -15.93
N VAL A 125 15.77 -18.42 -16.30
CA VAL A 125 15.79 -17.12 -17.00
C VAL A 125 14.81 -16.12 -16.37
N MET A 126 14.87 -14.87 -16.82
CA MET A 126 13.92 -13.84 -16.41
C MET A 126 12.48 -14.30 -16.64
N ARG A 127 11.62 -14.15 -15.63
CA ARG A 127 10.23 -14.66 -15.64
C ARG A 127 9.44 -14.29 -16.90
N GLY A 128 9.61 -13.06 -17.39
CA GLY A 128 8.89 -12.59 -18.57
C GLY A 128 9.24 -13.34 -19.87
N TRP A 129 10.36 -14.08 -19.91
CA TRP A 129 10.71 -14.93 -21.05
C TRP A 129 9.90 -16.23 -21.08
N GLU A 130 9.49 -16.72 -19.91
CA GLU A 130 8.68 -17.94 -19.76
C GLU A 130 7.18 -17.66 -19.95
N GLU A 131 6.76 -16.41 -19.72
CA GLU A 131 5.36 -15.97 -19.82
C GLU A 131 4.97 -15.47 -21.22
N ALA A 132 5.95 -15.25 -22.10
CA ALA A 132 5.79 -14.66 -23.44
C ALA A 132 5.51 -15.67 -24.56
#